data_AF-A0A060CK72-F1
#
_entry.id   AF-A0A060CK72-F1
#
_cell.length_a   1.000
_cell.length_b   1.000
_cell.length_c   1.000
_cell.angle_alpha   90.00
_cell.angle_beta   90.00
_cell.angle_gamma   90.00
#
_symmetry.space_group_name_H-M   'P 1'
#
loop_
_entity.id
_entity.type
_entity.pdbx_description
1 polymer ?
#
loop_
_entity_poly.entity_id
_entity_poly.type
_entity_poly.pdbx_seq_one_letter_code
_entity_poly.pdbx_strand_id
1 'polypeptide(L)'
;WNTMDNNGAMRVMYSINGEKELPEQVLDHFEGYRKSPMVRIGNAATDHLQLDIYGELMDSLYLYSKYGTPIPYDQWLVVRKMVNYVCANWMLPDMSIWEVRGIKQQFVYSKIMCWVAVDRGLRFIDKKGLPCPEREVWVKTRDEIYFTVME
;
A
#
# COMPACT_ATOMS: atom_id res chain seq x y z
N TRP A 1 3.26 -9.74 11.97
CA TRP A 1 2.42 -8.75 11.28
C TRP A 1 1.11 -9.43 10.91
N ASN A 2 0.06 -9.29 11.74
CA ASN A 2 -1.22 -9.99 11.56
C ASN A 2 -2.20 -9.30 10.59
N THR A 3 -1.77 -8.18 10.01
CA THR A 3 -2.59 -7.31 9.16
C THR A 3 -2.46 -7.65 7.66
N MET A 4 -1.32 -8.20 7.24
CA MET A 4 -1.08 -8.64 5.85
C MET A 4 -1.59 -10.06 5.63
N ASP A 5 -2.26 -10.31 4.51
CA ASP A 5 -2.69 -11.66 4.14
C ASP A 5 -1.53 -12.53 3.61
N ASN A 6 -1.82 -13.80 3.32
CA ASN A 6 -0.79 -14.74 2.84
C ASN A 6 -0.18 -14.36 1.49
N ASN A 7 -0.89 -13.58 0.67
CA ASN A 7 -0.48 -13.15 -0.66
C ASN A 7 0.27 -11.82 -0.65
N GLY A 8 0.40 -11.18 0.52
CA GLY A 8 1.04 -9.88 0.66
C GLY A 8 0.07 -8.70 0.59
N ALA A 9 -1.23 -8.95 0.50
CA ALA A 9 -2.23 -7.89 0.43
C ALA A 9 -2.45 -7.25 1.82
N MET A 10 -2.60 -5.93 1.84
CA MET A 10 -2.91 -5.13 3.02
C MET A 10 -4.22 -4.35 2.82
N ARG A 11 -4.94 -4.12 3.92
CA ARG A 11 -6.01 -3.11 4.00
C ARG A 11 -5.44 -1.74 4.34
N VAL A 12 -6.12 -0.70 3.88
CA VAL A 12 -5.82 0.70 4.23
C VAL A 12 -6.01 0.98 5.73
N MET A 13 -7.05 0.43 6.34
CA MET A 13 -7.46 0.81 7.68
C MET A 13 -7.76 -0.39 8.56
N TYR A 14 -7.43 -0.21 9.85
CA TYR A 14 -7.70 -1.14 10.94
C TYR A 14 -8.16 -0.33 12.16
N SER A 15 -8.92 -0.95 13.06
CA SER A 15 -9.16 -0.35 14.37
C SER A 15 -7.85 -0.27 15.17
N ILE A 16 -7.84 0.51 16.26
CA ILE A 16 -6.69 0.55 17.19
C ILE A 16 -6.37 -0.82 17.79
N ASN A 17 -7.34 -1.73 17.80
CA ASN A 17 -7.20 -3.11 18.26
C ASN A 17 -6.85 -4.09 17.13
N GLY A 18 -6.71 -3.60 15.89
CA GLY A 18 -6.37 -4.40 14.71
C GLY A 18 -7.58 -5.07 14.02
N GLU A 19 -8.80 -4.69 14.37
CA GLU A 19 -10.00 -5.23 13.73
C GLU A 19 -10.12 -4.71 12.29
N LYS A 20 -10.69 -5.56 11.42
CA LYS A 20 -10.76 -5.32 9.98
C LYS A 20 -12.12 -4.79 9.52
N GLU A 21 -13.16 -5.00 10.32
CA GLU A 21 -14.52 -4.56 10.03
C GLU A 21 -14.77 -3.21 10.72
N LEU A 22 -14.96 -2.15 9.93
CA LEU A 22 -15.28 -0.81 10.42
C LEU A 22 -16.58 -0.32 9.77
N PRO A 23 -17.73 -0.93 10.08
CA PRO A 23 -18.98 -0.64 9.40
C PRO A 23 -19.35 0.84 9.54
N GLU A 24 -19.71 1.46 8.40
CA GLU A 24 -20.16 2.85 8.40
C GLU A 24 -21.62 2.92 8.88
N GLN A 25 -21.90 3.77 9.87
CA GLN A 25 -23.24 3.99 10.40
C GLN A 25 -23.60 5.48 10.33
N VAL A 26 -24.82 5.78 9.91
CA VAL A 26 -25.39 7.14 9.98
C VAL A 26 -25.98 7.38 11.37
N LEU A 27 -25.69 8.54 11.95
CA LEU A 27 -26.23 8.97 13.23
C LEU A 27 -27.33 10.01 13.00
N ASP A 28 -28.56 9.55 12.81
CA ASP A 28 -29.72 10.40 12.46
C ASP A 28 -30.08 11.43 13.56
N HIS A 29 -29.54 11.26 14.77
CA HIS A 29 -29.76 12.15 15.91
C HIS A 29 -28.77 13.32 15.99
N PHE A 30 -27.77 13.39 15.10
CA PHE A 30 -26.83 14.50 15.03
C PHE A 30 -27.02 15.32 13.74
N GLU A 31 -27.09 16.65 13.88
CA GLU A 31 -26.98 17.56 12.74
C GLU A 31 -25.50 17.76 12.38
N GLY A 32 -25.15 17.59 11.10
CA GLY A 32 -23.79 17.78 10.63
C GLY A 32 -23.36 19.25 10.63
N TYR A 33 -22.05 19.49 10.63
CA TYR A 33 -21.49 20.85 10.58
C TYR A 33 -22.09 21.66 9.42
N ARG A 34 -22.50 22.91 9.69
CA ARG A 34 -23.21 23.79 8.74
C ARG A 34 -24.47 23.15 8.13
N LYS A 35 -25.25 22.44 8.95
CA LYS A 35 -26.49 21.74 8.53
C LYS A 35 -26.23 20.70 7.43
N SER A 36 -25.03 20.10 7.45
CA SER A 36 -24.74 18.98 6.56
C SER A 36 -25.70 17.83 6.89
N PRO A 37 -26.26 17.16 5.87
CA PRO A 37 -27.45 16.32 6.04
C PRO A 37 -27.21 15.03 6.84
N MET A 38 -25.95 14.61 7.04
CA MET A 38 -25.62 13.33 7.66
C MET A 38 -24.34 13.42 8.47
N VAL A 39 -24.36 12.86 9.68
CA VAL A 39 -23.17 12.52 10.47
C VAL A 39 -22.96 11.02 10.38
N ARG A 40 -21.73 10.58 10.11
CA ARG A 40 -21.38 9.16 9.98
C ARG A 40 -20.22 8.81 10.91
N ILE A 41 -20.23 7.58 11.42
CA ILE A 41 -19.12 6.94 12.14
C ILE A 41 -18.70 5.67 11.40
N GLY A 42 -17.49 5.16 11.70
CA GLY A 42 -16.89 4.04 10.97
C GLY A 42 -16.11 4.50 9.75
N ASN A 43 -15.67 3.55 8.90
CA ASN A 43 -15.01 3.88 7.64
C ASN A 43 -15.30 2.84 6.55
N ALA A 44 -16.05 3.24 5.53
CA ALA A 44 -16.35 2.38 4.37
C ALA A 44 -15.12 2.04 3.51
N ALA A 45 -13.97 2.70 3.72
CA ALA A 45 -12.75 2.43 2.97
C ALA A 45 -12.07 1.11 3.36
N THR A 46 -12.55 0.36 4.35
CA THR A 46 -11.93 -0.91 4.78
C THR A 46 -11.80 -1.96 3.68
N ASP A 47 -12.67 -1.91 2.67
CA ASP A 47 -12.66 -2.85 1.54
C ASP A 47 -12.07 -2.25 0.26
N HIS A 48 -11.52 -1.03 0.35
CA HIS A 48 -10.86 -0.38 -0.76
C HIS A 48 -9.48 -1.02 -1.01
N LEU A 49 -9.23 -1.38 -2.27
CA LEU A 49 -7.87 -1.63 -2.72
C LEU A 49 -7.19 -0.28 -2.92
N GLN A 50 -6.08 -0.08 -2.22
CA GLN A 50 -5.18 1.06 -2.40
C GLN A 50 -3.78 0.51 -2.62
N LEU A 51 -3.21 0.81 -3.78
CA LEU A 51 -1.88 0.31 -4.15
C LEU A 51 -0.76 1.26 -3.72
N ASP A 52 -1.10 2.52 -3.47
CA ASP A 52 -0.16 3.55 -3.03
C ASP A 52 0.46 3.28 -1.65
N ILE A 53 -0.29 2.68 -0.74
CA ILE A 53 0.17 2.35 0.62
C ILE A 53 1.44 1.49 0.64
N TYR A 54 1.66 0.64 -0.37
CA TYR A 54 2.87 -0.17 -0.46
C TYR A 54 4.10 0.72 -0.67
N GLY A 55 3.98 1.78 -1.49
CA GLY A 55 5.06 2.73 -1.70
C GLY A 55 5.41 3.49 -0.42
N GLU A 56 4.40 3.97 0.29
CA GLU A 56 4.55 4.73 1.53
C GLU A 56 5.23 3.91 2.62
N LEU A 57 4.77 2.67 2.80
CA LEU A 57 5.33 1.75 3.78
C LEU A 57 6.76 1.36 3.41
N MET A 58 7.01 1.03 2.14
CA MET A 58 8.33 0.62 1.68
C MET A 58 9.36 1.74 1.76
N ASP A 59 8.98 2.99 1.46
CA ASP A 59 9.85 4.15 1.65
C ASP A 59 10.15 4.40 3.13
N SER A 60 9.14 4.31 3.99
CA SER A 60 9.28 4.43 5.44
C SER A 60 10.22 3.35 6.02
N LEU A 61 10.04 2.09 5.62
CA LEU A 61 10.92 0.98 6.02
C LEU A 61 12.35 1.16 5.52
N TYR A 62 12.52 1.64 4.29
CA TYR A 62 13.83 1.93 3.73
C TYR A 62 14.56 3.04 4.50
N LEU A 63 13.87 4.14 4.82
CA LEU A 63 14.42 5.23 5.63
C LEU A 63 14.78 4.77 7.04
N TYR A 64 13.88 4.01 7.69
CA TYR A 64 14.15 3.41 9.00
C TYR A 64 15.37 2.50 8.96
N SER A 65 15.48 1.61 7.98
CA SER A 65 16.64 0.72 7.86
C SER A 65 17.93 1.45 7.49
N LYS A 66 17.84 2.62 6.84
CA LYS A 66 18.99 3.42 6.41
C LYS A 66 19.57 4.24 7.56
N TYR A 67 18.72 4.81 8.42
CA TYR A 67 19.15 5.74 9.46
C TYR A 67 18.96 5.22 10.89
N GLY A 68 18.15 4.18 11.07
CA GLY A 68 17.92 3.50 12.33
C GLY A 68 18.51 2.09 12.33
N THR A 69 17.69 1.11 12.69
CA THR A 69 18.14 -0.29 12.83
C THR A 69 17.94 -1.04 11.51
N PRO A 70 18.95 -1.79 11.03
CA PRO A 70 18.79 -2.69 9.89
C PRO A 70 17.63 -3.67 10.08
N ILE A 71 16.83 -3.88 9.04
CA ILE A 71 15.77 -4.89 9.09
C ILE A 71 16.36 -6.31 9.20
N PRO A 72 15.88 -7.16 10.13
CA PRO A 72 16.26 -8.56 10.21
C PRO A 72 15.67 -9.37 9.04
N TYR A 73 16.18 -10.59 8.85
CA TYR A 73 15.79 -11.46 7.74
C TYR A 73 14.28 -11.77 7.70
N ASP A 74 13.63 -11.96 8.85
CA ASP A 74 12.19 -12.25 8.88
C ASP A 74 11.36 -11.06 8.38
N GLN A 75 11.79 -9.82 8.66
CA GLN A 75 11.17 -8.62 8.11
C GLN A 75 11.46 -8.46 6.62
N TRP A 76 12.63 -8.88 6.17
CA TRP A 76 12.95 -8.96 4.75
C TRP A 76 12.01 -9.90 3.98
N LEU A 77 11.65 -11.05 4.55
CA LEU A 77 10.67 -11.96 3.92
C LEU A 77 9.28 -11.29 3.76
N VAL A 78 8.89 -10.44 4.71
CA VAL A 78 7.65 -9.65 4.62
C VAL A 78 7.75 -8.62 3.50
N VAL A 79 8.87 -7.88 3.43
CA VAL A 79 9.14 -6.95 2.33
C VAL A 79 9.08 -7.64 0.97
N ARG A 80 9.69 -8.82 0.82
CA ARG A 80 9.63 -9.60 -0.42
C ARG A 80 8.20 -9.94 -0.83
N LYS A 81 7.35 -10.35 0.13
CA LYS A 81 5.93 -10.62 -0.16
C LYS A 81 5.19 -9.38 -0.65
N MET A 82 5.42 -8.22 -0.02
CA MET A 82 4.81 -6.96 -0.43
C MET A 82 5.23 -6.54 -1.84
N VAL A 83 6.53 -6.60 -2.15
CA VAL A 83 7.03 -6.23 -3.48
C VAL A 83 6.54 -7.21 -4.55
N ASN A 84 6.50 -8.52 -4.25
CA ASN A 84 5.90 -9.52 -5.14
C ASN A 84 4.42 -9.24 -5.41
N TYR A 85 3.66 -8.85 -4.38
CA TYR A 85 2.27 -8.45 -4.53
C TYR A 85 2.14 -7.23 -5.45
N VAL A 86 2.95 -6.19 -5.25
CA VAL A 86 2.97 -5.01 -6.14
C VAL A 86 3.30 -5.40 -7.57
N CYS A 87 4.33 -6.22 -7.79
CA CYS A 87 4.70 -6.70 -9.13
C CYS A 87 3.54 -7.42 -9.84
N ALA A 88 2.75 -8.20 -9.11
CA ALA A 88 1.61 -8.91 -9.67
C ALA A 88 0.37 -8.03 -9.90
N ASN A 89 0.24 -6.90 -9.21
CA ASN A 89 -1.03 -6.17 -9.11
C ASN A 89 -0.98 -4.68 -9.48
N TRP A 90 0.18 -4.11 -9.83
CA TRP A 90 0.33 -2.66 -10.07
C TRP A 90 -0.58 -2.09 -11.18
N MET A 91 -1.10 -2.95 -12.08
CA MET A 91 -2.05 -2.58 -13.14
C MET A 91 -3.52 -2.66 -12.72
N LEU A 92 -3.84 -3.11 -11.49
CA LEU A 92 -5.22 -3.13 -11.04
C LEU A 92 -5.73 -1.70 -10.82
N PRO A 93 -7.00 -1.41 -11.16
CA PRO A 93 -7.62 -0.17 -10.76
C PRO A 93 -7.81 -0.17 -9.23
N ASP A 94 -7.49 0.97 -8.61
CA ASP A 94 -7.51 1.17 -7.17
C ASP A 94 -8.27 2.46 -6.81
N MET A 95 -8.21 2.86 -5.54
CA MET A 95 -8.88 4.07 -5.03
C MET A 95 -7.91 5.22 -4.75
N SER A 96 -6.59 4.94 -4.75
CA SER A 96 -5.53 5.87 -4.40
C SER A 96 -5.75 6.61 -3.07
N ILE A 97 -4.95 7.65 -2.80
CA ILE A 97 -5.10 8.55 -1.65
C ILE A 97 -6.40 9.38 -1.67
N TRP A 98 -7.09 9.39 -2.81
CA TRP A 98 -8.28 10.21 -3.00
C TRP A 98 -9.53 9.61 -2.36
N GLU A 99 -9.51 8.30 -2.05
CA GLU A 99 -10.64 7.56 -1.48
C GLU A 99 -11.98 7.87 -2.17
N VAL A 100 -11.94 8.07 -3.50
CA VAL A 100 -13.09 8.54 -4.27
C VAL A 100 -14.21 7.53 -4.09
N ARG A 101 -15.38 7.93 -3.56
CA ARG A 101 -16.55 7.04 -3.35
C ARG A 101 -17.23 6.61 -4.67
N GLY A 102 -16.46 6.32 -5.71
CA GLY A 102 -16.87 6.00 -7.07
C GLY A 102 -16.16 4.76 -7.62
N ILE A 103 -16.01 4.70 -8.95
CA ILE A 103 -15.44 3.56 -9.65
C ILE A 103 -13.91 3.56 -9.47
N LYS A 104 -13.35 2.38 -9.17
CA LYS A 104 -11.90 2.14 -9.14
C LYS A 104 -11.26 2.55 -10.47
N GLN A 105 -10.13 3.23 -10.42
CA GLN A 105 -9.43 3.75 -11.60
C GLN A 105 -7.93 3.49 -11.47
N GLN A 106 -7.20 3.60 -12.58
CA GLN A 106 -5.74 3.59 -12.52
C GLN A 106 -5.24 5.01 -12.26
N PHE A 107 -4.78 5.27 -11.04
CA PHE A 107 -4.23 6.57 -10.68
C PHE A 107 -2.72 6.63 -10.93
N VAL A 108 -2.25 7.73 -11.53
CA VAL A 108 -0.81 7.98 -11.76
C VAL A 108 -0.05 7.98 -10.43
N TYR A 109 -0.64 8.56 -9.38
CA TYR A 109 -0.07 8.54 -8.03
C TYR A 109 0.18 7.12 -7.53
N SER A 110 -0.82 6.23 -7.64
CA SER A 110 -0.70 4.83 -7.24
C SER A 110 0.39 4.11 -8.04
N LYS A 111 0.52 4.37 -9.35
CA LYS A 111 1.60 3.82 -10.17
C LYS A 111 2.99 4.29 -9.70
N ILE A 112 3.15 5.58 -9.41
CA ILE A 112 4.40 6.12 -8.86
C ILE A 112 4.74 5.44 -7.53
N MET A 113 3.75 5.22 -6.66
CA MET A 113 3.97 4.59 -5.37
C MET A 113 4.27 3.08 -5.49
N CYS A 114 3.65 2.38 -6.45
CA CYS A 114 4.07 1.03 -6.84
C CYS A 114 5.53 1.01 -7.30
N TRP A 115 5.94 1.98 -8.13
CA TRP A 115 7.34 2.12 -8.56
C TRP A 115 8.28 2.30 -7.38
N VAL A 116 7.94 3.18 -6.43
CA VAL A 116 8.71 3.41 -5.20
C VAL A 116 8.84 2.11 -4.41
N ALA A 117 7.76 1.35 -4.22
CA ALA A 117 7.79 0.08 -3.50
C ALA A 117 8.81 -0.90 -4.09
N VAL A 118 8.80 -1.08 -5.41
CA VAL A 118 9.72 -1.97 -6.12
C VAL A 118 11.17 -1.45 -6.06
N ASP A 119 11.38 -0.15 -6.28
CA ASP A 119 12.72 0.47 -6.19
C ASP A 119 13.33 0.31 -4.80
N ARG A 120 12.55 0.50 -3.72
CA ARG A 120 13.05 0.29 -2.36
C ARG A 120 13.37 -1.18 -2.09
N GLY A 121 12.56 -2.11 -2.59
CA GLY A 121 12.86 -3.54 -2.56
C GLY A 121 14.22 -3.87 -3.19
N LEU A 122 14.48 -3.33 -4.38
CA LEU A 122 15.77 -3.53 -5.08
C LEU A 122 16.95 -2.92 -4.30
N ARG A 123 16.79 -1.73 -3.73
CA ARG A 123 17.84 -1.08 -2.92
C ARG A 123 18.15 -1.85 -1.64
N PHE A 124 17.19 -2.55 -1.06
CA PHE A 124 17.46 -3.46 0.06
C PHE A 124 18.39 -4.60 -0.35
N ILE A 125 18.16 -5.21 -1.51
CA ILE A 125 19.02 -6.26 -2.06
C ILE A 125 20.45 -5.74 -2.24
N ASP A 126 20.60 -4.61 -2.92
CA ASP A 126 21.92 -4.06 -3.27
C ASP A 126 22.73 -3.64 -2.04
N LYS A 127 22.09 -3.10 -1.01
CA LYS A 127 22.79 -2.62 0.19
C LYS A 127 23.08 -3.69 1.22
N LYS A 128 22.25 -4.73 1.29
CA LYS A 128 22.30 -5.73 2.37
C LYS A 128 22.72 -7.12 1.89
N GLY A 129 22.82 -7.35 0.58
CA GLY A 129 23.18 -8.65 0.02
C GLY A 129 22.12 -9.72 0.29
N LEU A 130 20.86 -9.31 0.47
CA LEU A 130 19.78 -10.22 0.82
C LEU A 130 19.34 -11.05 -0.39
N PRO A 131 19.11 -12.36 -0.23
CA PRO A 131 18.71 -13.22 -1.34
C PRO A 131 17.31 -12.86 -1.84
N CYS A 132 17.19 -12.72 -3.16
CA CYS A 132 15.94 -12.47 -3.86
C CYS A 132 15.93 -13.18 -5.22
N PRO A 133 15.34 -14.38 -5.32
CA PRO A 133 15.11 -15.06 -6.59
C PRO A 133 14.32 -14.23 -7.60
N GLU A 134 13.43 -13.35 -7.12
CA GLU A 134 12.54 -12.52 -7.95
C GLU A 134 13.20 -11.22 -8.45
N ARG A 135 14.50 -11.02 -8.20
CA ARG A 135 15.22 -9.77 -8.53
C ARG A 135 15.02 -9.34 -9.98
N GLU A 136 15.09 -10.27 -10.93
CA GLU A 136 14.93 -9.97 -12.36
C GLU A 136 13.52 -9.47 -12.67
N VAL A 137 12.50 -10.09 -12.07
CA VAL A 137 11.09 -9.66 -12.20
C VAL A 137 10.92 -8.25 -11.63
N TRP A 138 11.50 -7.98 -10.46
CA TRP A 138 11.40 -6.66 -9.83
C TRP A 138 12.04 -5.56 -10.67
N VAL A 139 13.22 -5.81 -11.23
CA VAL A 139 13.88 -4.85 -12.13
C VAL A 139 12.99 -4.57 -13.34
N LYS A 140 12.47 -5.62 -13.97
CA LYS A 140 11.59 -5.49 -15.13
C LYS A 140 10.32 -4.70 -14.80
N THR A 141 9.63 -5.05 -13.71
CA THR A 141 8.42 -4.35 -13.27
C THR A 141 8.69 -2.89 -12.96
N ARG A 142 9.80 -2.56 -12.27
CA ARG A 142 10.16 -1.17 -11.98
C ARG A 142 10.27 -0.36 -13.27
N ASP A 143 10.92 -0.91 -14.28
CA ASP A 143 11.12 -0.23 -15.56
C ASP A 143 9.80 -0.12 -16.35
N GLU A 144 8.97 -1.17 -16.37
CA GLU A 144 7.63 -1.15 -16.96
C GLU A 144 6.74 -0.06 -16.34
N ILE A 145 6.72 0.06 -15.01
CA ILE A 145 5.95 1.12 -14.33
C ILE A 145 6.51 2.50 -14.71
N TYR A 146 7.83 2.66 -14.72
CA TYR A 146 8.47 3.94 -15.08
C TYR A 146 8.04 4.40 -16.47
N PHE A 147 8.15 3.53 -17.48
CA PHE A 147 7.75 3.87 -18.84
C PHE A 147 6.25 4.18 -18.92
N THR A 148 5.41 3.41 -18.23
CA THR A 148 3.95 3.66 -18.18
C THR A 148 3.58 5.02 -17.57
N VAL A 149 4.39 5.54 -16.63
CA VAL A 149 4.17 6.86 -16.02
C VAL A 149 4.65 8.01 -16.93
N MET A 150 5.62 7.73 -17.81
CA MET A 150 6.24 8.73 -18.69
C MET A 150 5.54 8.88 -20.05
N GLU A 151 4.72 7.91 -20.44
CA GLU A 151 3.81 7.99 -21.60
C GLU A 151 2.61 8.91 -21.32
#